data_AF-A0A3B4FRQ9-F1
#
_entry.id   AF-A0A3B4FRQ9-F1
#
_cell.length_a   1.000
_cell.length_b   1.000
_cell.length_c   1.000
_cell.angle_alpha   90.00
_cell.angle_beta   90.00
_cell.angle_gamma   90.00
#
_symmetry.space_group_name_H-M   'P 1'
#
loop_
_entity.id
_entity.type
_entity.pdbx_description
1 polymer ?
#
loop_
_entity_poly.entity_id
_entity_poly.type
_entity_poly.pdbx_seq_one_letter_code
_entity_poly.pdbx_strand_id
1 'polypeptide(L)'
;GRCLHPAGAADVGAGAPCHLRWQPFLLLPPLMEWIRVAVVHAEHRRSLLVDSDDVRQAARQLLPGLDCEPRQLRPECCFQLFKCLDAEAASDKFQLDLGFRMLSCGRADLLHHAARLLGAEGVNTIDDQGMSPLMYASAAGDEALVQTLIEAGAHLDISARHPSVYPGSRHWVALTFAVLHSHLSVAQLLLEAGADVEGGALLDSQEKHPIFSGYYDMVSLLLAHGADPLIKVHHGNSPLYEDMNCFSYAAAHGHRNIFRRLLQQPQHRKEDILSLEEILAEGVEDEEEEELKFSTQPLAPDSPSIVPSLCKNRMKALQQAAYYSAEHGYLDVTMELRDMGVPWRLHIWLESLLRAQQLCRDDVIISLLTEFTSIRTEDYSPGLLSTGIPLMFSMLETTKVQLSTSRLATVFSLCYGSSPVPPVPPLDVTLSTQLDIHFLNNKEMSDVTFMVDGRPFFAHRVLLMSASDRFRQLLADSPDNIVHINHMTYGIFQVRN
;
A
#
# COMPACT_ATOMS: atom_id res chain seq x y z
N GLY A 1 -14.30 49.57 23.76
CA GLY A 1 -15.70 49.62 24.21
C GLY A 1 -16.52 50.41 23.22
N ARG A 2 -17.67 49.86 22.82
CA ARG A 2 -18.63 50.30 21.78
C ARG A 2 -18.11 50.17 20.34
N CYS A 3 -18.42 49.10 19.62
CA CYS A 3 -19.70 48.61 19.07
C CYS A 3 -19.72 48.90 17.55
N LEU A 4 -19.40 47.88 16.76
CA LEU A 4 -19.84 47.76 15.37
C LEU A 4 -20.44 46.34 15.25
N HIS A 5 -21.76 46.27 15.34
CA HIS A 5 -22.55 45.16 14.86
C HIS A 5 -22.50 45.17 13.32
N PRO A 6 -22.28 44.04 12.64
CA PRO A 6 -22.53 43.96 11.22
C PRO A 6 -24.00 43.62 11.00
N ALA A 7 -24.68 44.44 10.22
CA ALA A 7 -25.93 44.09 9.56
C ALA A 7 -25.60 43.68 8.12
N GLY A 8 -26.13 42.53 7.69
CA GLY A 8 -26.23 42.17 6.28
C GLY A 8 -25.51 40.90 5.86
N ALA A 9 -26.21 39.77 5.90
CA ALA A 9 -26.11 38.72 4.89
C ALA A 9 -27.36 37.83 4.96
N ALA A 10 -28.04 37.72 3.82
CA ALA A 10 -29.25 36.94 3.62
C ALA A 10 -28.94 35.44 3.45
N ASP A 11 -30.00 34.64 3.66
CA ASP A 11 -30.16 33.19 3.49
C ASP A 11 -29.33 32.50 2.40
N VAL A 12 -28.69 31.37 2.77
CA VAL A 12 -28.76 30.08 2.03
C VAL A 12 -28.59 28.89 3.01
N GLY A 13 -29.59 27.99 3.04
CA GLY A 13 -29.35 26.53 3.07
C GLY A 13 -29.13 25.83 4.41
N ALA A 14 -30.12 25.05 4.82
CA ALA A 14 -30.10 24.17 6.00
C ALA A 14 -29.18 22.94 5.85
N GLY A 15 -28.57 22.51 6.97
CA GLY A 15 -28.03 21.16 7.10
C GLY A 15 -26.99 20.98 8.23
N ALA A 16 -27.43 20.34 9.33
CA ALA A 16 -26.67 19.67 10.40
C ALA A 16 -26.64 20.38 11.79
N PRO A 17 -27.12 19.72 12.87
CA PRO A 17 -27.00 20.24 14.23
C PRO A 17 -25.62 19.87 14.77
N CYS A 18 -24.62 20.71 14.49
CA CYS A 18 -23.34 20.62 15.19
C CYS A 18 -23.53 21.17 16.62
N HIS A 19 -23.68 20.26 17.58
CA HIS A 19 -23.56 20.54 19.01
C HIS A 19 -22.13 21.02 19.33
N LEU A 20 -21.81 22.28 18.99
CA LEU A 20 -20.64 22.96 19.53
C LEU A 20 -21.02 23.46 20.93
N ARG A 21 -20.52 22.76 21.94
CA ARG A 21 -20.51 23.19 23.34
C ARG A 21 -19.95 24.62 23.38
N TRP A 22 -20.81 25.59 23.66
CA TRP A 22 -20.40 26.92 24.09
C TRP A 22 -19.74 26.78 25.47
N GLN A 23 -18.43 26.57 25.49
CA GLN A 23 -17.63 26.81 26.69
C GLN A 23 -17.54 28.34 26.86
N PRO A 24 -17.90 28.91 28.01
CA PRO A 24 -17.70 30.33 28.23
C PRO A 24 -16.20 30.59 28.36
N PHE A 25 -15.62 31.35 27.41
CA PHE A 25 -14.25 31.83 27.47
C PHE A 25 -14.10 32.73 28.72
N LEU A 26 -13.68 32.15 29.84
CA LEU A 26 -13.68 32.86 31.12
C LEU A 26 -12.52 33.85 31.30
N LEU A 27 -11.55 33.89 30.38
CA LEU A 27 -10.63 35.01 30.22
C LEU A 27 -10.15 35.08 28.76
N LEU A 28 -10.43 36.17 28.06
CA LEU A 28 -9.77 36.46 26.79
C LEU A 28 -8.26 36.70 27.04
N PRO A 29 -7.36 36.26 26.14
CA PRO A 29 -5.94 36.58 26.23
C PRO A 29 -5.75 38.10 26.35
N PRO A 30 -4.82 38.57 27.20
CA PRO A 30 -4.58 40.00 27.37
C PRO A 30 -4.13 40.63 26.04
N LEU A 31 -4.46 41.91 25.83
CA LEU A 31 -4.13 42.64 24.60
C LEU A 31 -2.63 42.57 24.25
N MET A 32 -1.76 42.50 25.25
CA MET A 32 -0.31 42.38 25.04
C MET A 32 0.06 41.10 24.28
N GLU A 33 -0.66 40.01 24.54
CA GLU A 33 -0.41 38.73 23.89
C GLU A 33 -0.88 38.74 22.43
N TRP A 34 -2.00 39.42 22.17
CA TRP A 34 -2.46 39.70 20.81
C TRP A 34 -1.45 40.53 20.01
N ILE A 35 -0.92 41.59 20.61
CA ILE A 35 0.10 42.43 19.97
C ILE A 35 1.36 41.61 19.72
N ARG A 36 1.85 40.86 20.71
CA ARG A 36 3.06 40.04 20.59
C ARG A 36 2.95 39.03 19.46
N VAL A 37 1.87 38.26 19.40
CA VAL A 37 1.69 37.22 18.37
C VAL A 37 1.44 37.85 17.00
N ALA A 38 0.63 38.90 16.89
CA ALA A 38 0.39 39.58 15.62
C ALA A 38 1.66 40.27 15.08
N VAL A 39 2.48 40.85 15.96
CA VAL A 39 3.79 41.40 15.58
C VAL A 39 4.73 40.30 15.10
N VAL A 40 4.77 39.14 15.75
CA VAL A 40 5.57 38.00 15.27
C VAL A 40 5.12 37.54 13.89
N HIS A 41 3.80 37.50 13.61
CA HIS A 41 3.31 37.20 12.26
C HIS A 41 3.69 38.29 11.25
N ALA A 42 3.62 39.57 11.63
CA ALA A 42 4.07 40.68 10.81
C ALA A 42 5.59 40.63 10.54
N GLU A 43 6.40 40.27 11.53
CA GLU A 43 7.85 40.09 11.44
C GLU A 43 8.22 38.87 10.59
N HIS A 44 7.47 37.77 10.71
CA HIS A 44 7.66 36.58 9.89
C HIS A 44 7.46 36.89 8.40
N ARG A 45 6.49 37.75 8.06
CA ARG A 45 6.33 38.34 6.71
C ARG A 45 7.12 39.64 6.51
N ARG A 46 8.09 39.94 7.37
CA ARG A 46 9.01 41.10 7.28
C ARG A 46 8.31 42.45 7.00
N SER A 47 7.15 42.68 7.63
CA SER A 47 6.37 43.90 7.57
C SER A 47 6.57 44.74 8.82
N LEU A 48 6.69 46.06 8.65
CA LEU A 48 6.81 47.02 9.76
C LEU A 48 5.44 47.36 10.40
N LEU A 49 4.35 46.94 9.77
CA LEU A 49 2.98 47.19 10.21
C LEU A 49 2.23 45.87 10.33
N VAL A 50 1.46 45.73 11.40
CA VAL A 50 0.52 44.62 11.60
C VAL A 50 -0.74 44.89 10.77
N ASP A 51 -1.16 43.93 9.95
CA ASP A 51 -2.38 44.02 9.16
C ASP A 51 -3.51 43.14 9.71
N SER A 52 -4.68 43.19 9.06
CA SER A 52 -5.84 42.41 9.49
C SER A 52 -5.61 40.89 9.41
N ASP A 53 -4.69 40.42 8.58
CA ASP A 53 -4.40 39.00 8.41
C ASP A 53 -3.52 38.48 9.55
N ASP A 54 -2.52 39.26 9.96
CA ASP A 54 -1.68 38.97 11.12
C ASP A 54 -2.52 38.80 12.39
N VAL A 55 -3.56 39.63 12.55
CA VAL A 55 -4.51 39.54 13.66
C VAL A 55 -5.37 38.28 13.58
N ARG A 56 -5.80 37.85 12.37
CA ARG A 56 -6.55 36.59 12.19
C ARG A 56 -5.68 35.37 12.48
N GLN A 57 -4.41 35.38 12.08
CA GLN A 57 -3.48 34.29 12.41
C GLN A 57 -3.16 34.25 13.91
N ALA A 58 -3.04 35.41 14.56
CA ALA A 58 -2.93 35.50 16.02
C ALA A 58 -4.18 34.96 16.72
N ALA A 59 -5.39 35.28 16.22
CA ALA A 59 -6.65 34.74 16.74
C ALA A 59 -6.69 33.22 16.66
N ARG A 60 -6.25 32.63 15.54
CA ARG A 60 -6.19 31.17 15.36
C ARG A 60 -5.32 30.48 16.41
N GLN A 61 -4.22 31.12 16.82
CA GLN A 61 -3.29 30.56 17.81
C GLN A 61 -3.75 30.80 19.25
N LEU A 62 -4.31 31.98 19.54
CA LEU A 62 -4.66 32.40 20.89
C LEU A 62 -6.08 31.99 21.33
N LEU A 63 -6.95 31.65 20.38
CA LEU A 63 -8.32 31.23 20.62
C LEU A 63 -8.56 29.82 20.02
N PRO A 64 -8.15 28.75 20.72
CA PRO A 64 -8.44 27.39 20.28
C PRO A 64 -9.96 27.17 20.23
N GLY A 65 -10.51 26.97 19.03
CA GLY A 65 -11.94 26.80 18.77
C GLY A 65 -12.59 27.88 17.92
N LEU A 66 -11.86 28.94 17.54
CA LEU A 66 -12.32 29.91 16.54
C LEU A 66 -11.85 29.48 15.14
N ASP A 67 -12.79 29.26 14.20
CA ASP A 67 -12.47 28.95 12.81
C ASP A 67 -12.04 30.23 12.07
N CYS A 68 -10.73 30.51 12.12
CA CYS A 68 -10.08 31.50 11.27
C CYS A 68 -9.41 30.80 10.08
N GLU A 69 -9.65 31.28 8.87
CA GLU A 69 -9.00 30.73 7.67
C GLU A 69 -7.47 30.81 7.75
N PRO A 70 -6.75 29.78 7.27
CA PRO A 70 -5.30 29.85 7.08
C PRO A 70 -4.93 31.03 6.17
N ARG A 71 -3.76 31.64 6.41
CA ARG A 71 -3.23 32.69 5.54
C ARG A 71 -3.14 32.16 4.10
N GLN A 72 -3.86 32.80 3.19
CA GLN A 72 -3.76 32.51 1.77
C GLN A 72 -2.45 33.11 1.22
N LEU A 73 -1.60 32.29 0.62
CA LEU A 73 -0.38 32.75 -0.04
C LEU A 73 -0.77 33.55 -1.29
N ARG A 74 -0.51 34.86 -1.28
CA ARG A 74 -0.74 35.73 -2.45
C ARG A 74 0.54 35.86 -3.28
N PRO A 75 0.46 35.94 -4.62
CA PRO A 75 1.62 36.17 -5.50
C PRO A 75 2.42 37.45 -5.17
N GLU A 76 1.78 38.41 -4.50
CA GLU A 76 2.37 39.66 -4.01
C GLU A 76 3.47 39.43 -2.93
N CYS A 77 3.46 38.29 -2.24
CA CYS A 77 4.47 37.95 -1.24
C CYS A 77 5.85 37.65 -1.85
N CYS A 78 5.93 37.41 -3.17
CA CYS A 78 7.19 37.16 -3.88
C CYS A 78 8.08 38.43 -3.99
N PHE A 79 7.51 39.63 -3.89
CA PHE A 79 8.26 40.89 -4.02
C PHE A 79 9.15 41.22 -2.82
N GLN A 80 9.05 40.49 -1.70
CA GLN A 80 9.89 40.75 -0.53
C GLN A 80 11.33 40.27 -0.69
N LEU A 81 11.60 39.39 -1.66
CA LEU A 81 12.95 38.87 -1.96
C LEU A 81 13.89 39.95 -2.53
N PHE A 82 13.36 40.99 -3.17
CA PHE A 82 14.16 42.06 -3.78
C PHE A 82 14.86 42.98 -2.76
N LYS A 83 14.41 43.02 -1.50
CA LYS A 83 14.97 43.94 -0.48
C LYS A 83 16.34 43.50 0.06
N CYS A 84 16.75 42.25 -0.19
CA CYS A 84 18.01 41.68 0.29
C CYS A 84 19.06 41.51 -0.82
N LEU A 85 18.74 41.92 -2.06
CA LEU A 85 19.62 41.85 -3.21
C LEU A 85 20.25 43.22 -3.46
N ASP A 86 21.43 43.23 -4.06
CA ASP A 86 22.00 44.46 -4.61
C ASP A 86 21.17 44.93 -5.83
N ALA A 87 21.40 46.16 -6.27
CA ALA A 87 20.60 46.76 -7.32
C ALA A 87 20.69 45.98 -8.64
N GLU A 88 21.83 45.36 -8.91
CA GLU A 88 22.08 44.54 -10.10
C GLU A 88 21.31 43.20 -10.02
N ALA A 89 21.47 42.41 -8.95
CA ALA A 89 20.74 41.15 -8.83
C ALA A 89 19.22 41.36 -8.67
N ALA A 90 18.78 42.47 -8.09
CA ALA A 90 17.36 42.82 -8.04
C ALA A 90 16.78 43.13 -9.43
N SER A 91 17.56 43.82 -10.28
CA SER A 91 17.19 44.08 -11.67
C SER A 91 17.13 42.79 -12.48
N ASP A 92 18.14 41.93 -12.38
CA ASP A 92 18.21 40.66 -13.11
C ASP A 92 17.06 39.73 -12.72
N LYS A 93 16.78 39.62 -11.41
CA LYS A 93 15.64 38.84 -10.93
C LYS A 93 14.30 39.42 -11.40
N PHE A 94 14.15 40.74 -11.47
CA PHE A 94 12.94 41.37 -11.99
C PHE A 94 12.78 41.09 -13.50
N GLN A 95 13.87 41.14 -14.26
CA GLN A 95 13.87 40.80 -15.69
C GLN A 95 13.54 39.33 -15.91
N LEU A 96 14.06 38.43 -15.07
CA LEU A 96 13.74 37.00 -15.08
C LEU A 96 12.25 36.78 -14.80
N ASP A 97 11.73 37.30 -13.68
CA ASP A 97 10.32 37.18 -13.31
C ASP A 97 9.39 37.74 -14.39
N LEU A 98 9.74 38.88 -14.98
CA LEU A 98 8.98 39.49 -16.07
C LEU A 98 9.04 38.62 -17.33
N GLY A 99 10.22 38.15 -17.71
CA GLY A 99 10.42 37.26 -18.85
C GLY A 99 9.58 35.98 -18.74
N PHE A 100 9.62 35.31 -17.58
CA PHE A 100 8.79 34.14 -17.33
C PHE A 100 7.30 34.45 -17.44
N ARG A 101 6.81 35.54 -16.83
CA ARG A 101 5.40 35.95 -16.98
C ARG A 101 5.01 36.23 -18.42
N MET A 102 5.90 36.84 -19.21
CA MET A 102 5.66 37.10 -20.63
C MET A 102 5.56 35.81 -21.43
N LEU A 103 6.38 34.80 -21.13
CA LEU A 103 6.28 33.47 -21.72
C LEU A 103 4.97 32.77 -21.30
N SER A 104 4.61 32.81 -20.01
CA SER A 104 3.38 32.20 -19.49
C SER A 104 2.08 32.80 -20.04
N CYS A 105 2.11 33.97 -20.69
CA CYS A 105 0.93 34.56 -21.33
C CYS A 105 0.51 33.86 -22.63
N GLY A 106 1.33 32.94 -23.19
CA GLY A 106 0.99 32.21 -24.42
C GLY A 106 0.90 33.06 -25.69
N ARG A 107 1.38 34.31 -25.65
CA ARG A 107 1.38 35.20 -26.83
C ARG A 107 2.70 35.10 -27.58
N ALA A 108 2.67 34.61 -28.81
CA ALA A 108 3.85 34.50 -29.67
C ALA A 108 4.60 35.84 -29.85
N ASP A 109 3.88 36.96 -29.93
CA ASP A 109 4.45 38.31 -30.07
C ASP A 109 5.40 38.69 -28.92
N LEU A 110 5.19 38.13 -27.72
CA LEU A 110 6.00 38.43 -26.55
C LEU A 110 7.26 37.57 -26.46
N LEU A 111 7.39 36.50 -27.24
CA LEU A 111 8.52 35.56 -27.18
C LEU A 111 9.85 36.28 -27.44
N HIS A 112 9.92 37.13 -28.47
CA HIS A 112 11.13 37.89 -28.77
C HIS A 112 11.51 38.91 -27.69
N HIS A 113 10.52 39.49 -27.02
CA HIS A 113 10.75 40.42 -25.92
C HIS A 113 11.19 39.68 -24.65
N ALA A 114 10.55 38.55 -24.36
CA ALA A 114 10.91 37.68 -23.25
C ALA A 114 12.32 37.12 -23.41
N ALA A 115 12.68 36.59 -24.59
CA ALA A 115 14.01 36.07 -24.87
C ALA A 115 15.11 37.12 -24.69
N ARG A 116 14.84 38.39 -25.04
CA ARG A 116 15.80 39.49 -24.81
C ARG A 116 15.99 39.80 -23.32
N LEU A 117 14.94 39.70 -22.52
CA LEU A 117 15.01 39.89 -21.06
C LEU A 117 15.70 38.72 -20.36
N LEU A 118 15.55 37.50 -20.91
CA LEU A 118 16.08 36.25 -20.36
C LEU A 118 17.53 35.95 -20.80
N GLY A 119 18.13 36.80 -21.64
CA GLY A 119 19.54 36.69 -22.02
C GLY A 119 19.83 35.59 -23.04
N ALA A 120 21.05 35.01 -23.00
CA ALA A 120 21.55 34.09 -24.02
C ALA A 120 20.76 32.78 -24.11
N GLU A 121 20.25 32.29 -22.98
CA GLU A 121 19.45 31.05 -22.92
C GLU A 121 17.99 31.27 -23.36
N GLY A 122 17.50 32.52 -23.34
CA GLY A 122 16.18 32.89 -23.85
C GLY A 122 15.04 32.05 -23.26
N VAL A 123 14.36 31.26 -24.09
CA VAL A 123 13.25 30.38 -23.68
C VAL A 123 13.69 29.17 -22.83
N ASN A 124 15.00 28.90 -22.78
CA ASN A 124 15.60 27.79 -22.05
C ASN A 124 16.12 28.18 -20.66
N THR A 125 15.96 29.44 -20.26
CA THR A 125 16.32 29.87 -18.91
C THR A 125 15.59 29.06 -17.86
N ILE A 126 16.30 28.71 -16.79
CA ILE A 126 15.72 28.13 -15.58
C ILE A 126 15.60 29.20 -14.51
N ASP A 127 14.54 29.12 -13.71
CA ASP A 127 14.34 30.04 -12.59
C ASP A 127 15.09 29.56 -11.32
N ASP A 128 14.91 30.30 -10.22
CA ASP A 128 15.48 29.97 -8.90
C ASP A 128 14.99 28.61 -8.36
N GLN A 129 13.88 28.07 -8.89
CA GLN A 129 13.33 26.76 -8.54
C GLN A 129 13.92 25.63 -9.37
N GLY A 130 14.72 25.95 -10.39
CA GLY A 130 15.21 24.98 -11.36
C GLY A 130 14.13 24.58 -12.36
N MET A 131 13.19 25.46 -12.69
CA MET A 131 12.10 25.16 -13.61
C MET A 131 12.26 25.99 -14.88
N SER A 132 12.12 25.34 -16.04
CA SER A 132 12.04 26.04 -17.33
C SER A 132 10.59 26.46 -17.62
N PRO A 133 10.37 27.46 -18.50
CA PRO A 133 9.03 27.84 -18.97
C PRO A 133 8.24 26.65 -19.54
N LEU A 134 8.93 25.74 -20.23
CA LEU A 134 8.33 24.53 -20.78
C LEU A 134 7.87 23.55 -19.69
N MET A 135 8.63 23.41 -18.59
CA MET A 135 8.21 22.58 -17.45
C MET A 135 6.97 23.16 -16.76
N TYR A 136 6.87 24.48 -16.63
CA TYR A 136 5.67 25.13 -16.08
C TYR A 136 4.46 24.92 -16.97
N ALA A 137 4.60 25.11 -18.28
CA ALA A 137 3.54 24.84 -19.25
C ALA A 137 3.10 23.37 -19.21
N SER A 138 4.06 22.45 -19.05
CA SER A 138 3.82 21.01 -18.98
C SER A 138 3.12 20.59 -17.69
N ALA A 139 3.45 21.20 -16.54
CA ALA A 139 2.76 20.97 -15.28
C ALA A 139 1.33 21.55 -15.29
N ALA A 140 1.14 22.70 -15.96
CA ALA A 140 -0.17 23.35 -16.09
C ALA A 140 -1.10 22.65 -17.08
N GLY A 141 -0.57 21.86 -18.02
CA GLY A 141 -1.35 21.21 -19.08
C GLY A 141 -1.74 22.17 -20.22
N ASP A 142 -1.01 23.27 -20.39
CA ASP A 142 -1.31 24.27 -21.42
C ASP A 142 -0.71 23.87 -22.77
N GLU A 143 -1.50 23.13 -23.56
CA GLU A 143 -1.12 22.60 -24.87
C GLU A 143 -0.65 23.70 -25.84
N ALA A 144 -1.37 24.82 -25.87
CA ALA A 144 -1.08 25.92 -26.78
C ALA A 144 0.25 26.59 -26.40
N LEU A 145 0.47 26.82 -25.10
CA LEU A 145 1.73 27.36 -24.63
C LEU A 145 2.89 26.40 -24.89
N VAL A 146 2.73 25.10 -24.62
CA VAL A 146 3.74 24.07 -24.93
C VAL A 146 4.11 24.11 -26.41
N GLN A 147 3.13 24.12 -27.31
CA GLN A 147 3.39 24.19 -28.75
C GLN A 147 4.16 25.46 -29.13
N THR A 148 3.75 26.62 -28.62
CA THR A 148 4.45 27.89 -28.91
C THR A 148 5.89 27.92 -28.39
N LEU A 149 6.16 27.29 -27.24
CA LEU A 149 7.51 27.21 -26.67
C LEU A 149 8.39 26.24 -27.47
N ILE A 150 7.85 25.10 -27.92
CA ILE A 150 8.56 24.15 -28.80
C ILE A 150 8.90 24.83 -30.13
N GLU A 151 7.95 25.54 -30.74
CA GLU A 151 8.17 26.33 -31.97
C GLU A 151 9.21 27.44 -31.79
N ALA A 152 9.33 27.99 -30.57
CA ALA A 152 10.35 28.97 -30.21
C ALA A 152 11.75 28.37 -29.96
N GLY A 153 11.92 27.04 -30.06
CA GLY A 153 13.19 26.36 -29.85
C GLY A 153 13.48 26.00 -28.40
N ALA A 154 12.45 25.79 -27.56
CA ALA A 154 12.63 25.29 -26.22
C ALA A 154 13.25 23.88 -26.21
N HIS A 155 14.29 23.67 -25.40
CA HIS A 155 14.90 22.37 -25.18
C HIS A 155 13.97 21.50 -24.33
N LEU A 156 13.66 20.32 -24.85
CA LEU A 156 12.71 19.39 -24.25
C LEU A 156 13.30 18.74 -22.99
N ASP A 157 14.58 18.38 -23.05
CA ASP A 157 15.30 17.59 -22.03
C ASP A 157 16.14 18.44 -21.07
N ILE A 158 15.66 19.64 -20.73
CA ILE A 158 16.31 20.45 -19.70
C ILE A 158 16.11 19.72 -18.36
N SER A 159 17.21 19.48 -17.65
CA SER A 159 17.24 18.87 -16.32
C SER A 159 17.91 19.82 -15.35
N ALA A 160 17.20 20.24 -14.30
CA ALA A 160 17.74 21.19 -13.36
C ALA A 160 18.65 20.55 -12.32
N ARG A 161 19.87 21.08 -12.23
CA ARG A 161 20.94 20.65 -11.30
C ARG A 161 21.05 21.54 -10.05
N HIS A 162 20.25 22.61 -9.96
CA HIS A 162 20.28 23.59 -8.88
C HIS A 162 19.39 23.12 -7.70
N PRO A 163 19.52 23.66 -6.47
CA PRO A 163 18.72 23.21 -5.33
C PRO A 163 17.26 23.62 -5.54
N SER A 164 16.48 22.75 -6.21
CA SER A 164 15.04 22.87 -6.23
C SER A 164 14.50 22.79 -4.79
N VAL A 165 13.39 23.49 -4.54
CA VAL A 165 12.67 23.44 -3.25
C VAL A 165 12.21 22.02 -2.91
N TYR A 166 12.06 21.16 -3.92
CA TYR A 166 11.73 19.74 -3.76
C TYR A 166 12.89 18.87 -4.23
N PRO A 167 13.70 18.29 -3.32
CA PRO A 167 14.83 17.44 -3.69
C PRO A 167 14.49 16.29 -4.64
N GLY A 168 13.24 15.80 -4.61
CA GLY A 168 12.76 14.72 -5.48
C GLY A 168 12.27 15.15 -6.87
N SER A 169 12.18 16.45 -7.15
CA SER A 169 11.91 16.99 -8.50
C SER A 169 13.18 17.52 -9.16
N ARG A 170 14.33 17.37 -8.50
CA ARG A 170 15.63 17.58 -9.13
C ARG A 170 15.68 16.61 -10.30
N HIS A 171 16.19 17.10 -11.42
CA HIS A 171 16.36 16.33 -12.64
C HIS A 171 15.11 16.01 -13.47
N TRP A 172 13.90 16.35 -13.01
CA TRP A 172 12.69 16.16 -13.80
C TRP A 172 12.71 17.02 -15.07
N VAL A 173 12.20 16.44 -16.14
CA VAL A 173 12.09 17.03 -17.47
C VAL A 173 10.64 17.43 -17.73
N ALA A 174 10.39 18.26 -18.76
CA ALA A 174 9.04 18.68 -19.15
C ALA A 174 8.06 17.48 -19.29
N LEU A 175 8.50 16.38 -19.91
CA LEU A 175 7.69 15.16 -20.05
C LEU A 175 7.32 14.55 -18.69
N THR A 176 8.26 14.50 -17.74
CA THR A 176 8.03 14.00 -16.37
C THR A 176 6.89 14.75 -15.67
N PHE A 177 6.83 16.08 -15.84
CA PHE A 177 5.74 16.90 -15.30
C PHE A 177 4.39 16.63 -15.98
N ALA A 178 4.38 16.49 -17.30
CA ALA A 178 3.16 16.16 -18.06
C ALA A 178 2.59 14.79 -17.64
N VAL A 179 3.45 13.78 -17.48
CA VAL A 179 3.07 12.43 -17.07
C VAL A 179 2.54 12.42 -15.62
N LEU A 180 3.22 13.09 -14.69
CA LEU A 180 2.80 13.15 -13.28
C LEU A 180 1.42 13.79 -13.11
N HIS A 181 1.16 14.87 -13.85
CA HIS A 181 -0.13 15.58 -13.83
C HIS A 181 -1.16 14.99 -14.79
N SER A 182 -0.81 13.91 -15.51
CA SER A 182 -1.71 13.17 -16.40
C SER A 182 -2.22 13.97 -17.61
N HIS A 183 -1.40 14.90 -18.11
CA HIS A 183 -1.72 15.72 -19.29
C HIS A 183 -1.32 14.98 -20.57
N LEU A 184 -2.22 14.11 -21.06
CA LEU A 184 -1.97 13.22 -22.21
C LEU A 184 -1.60 13.98 -23.49
N SER A 185 -2.33 15.04 -23.81
CA SER A 185 -2.12 15.86 -24.99
C SER A 185 -0.76 16.55 -24.99
N VAL A 186 -0.36 17.11 -23.84
CA VAL A 186 0.97 17.69 -23.67
C VAL A 186 2.07 16.63 -23.79
N ALA A 187 1.90 15.46 -23.17
CA ALA A 187 2.85 14.36 -23.30
C ALA A 187 2.99 13.93 -24.76
N GLN A 188 1.89 13.85 -25.51
CA GLN A 188 1.89 13.56 -26.93
C GLN A 188 2.69 14.59 -27.73
N LEU A 189 2.44 15.89 -27.51
CA LEU A 189 3.17 16.98 -28.19
C LEU A 189 4.69 16.91 -27.91
N LEU A 190 5.08 16.65 -26.66
CA LEU A 190 6.48 16.54 -26.26
C LEU A 190 7.17 15.33 -26.92
N LEU A 191 6.51 14.18 -26.95
CA LEU A 191 7.04 12.97 -27.60
C LEU A 191 7.10 13.09 -29.12
N GLU A 192 6.11 13.72 -29.75
CA GLU A 192 6.12 14.04 -31.19
C GLU A 192 7.24 15.02 -31.55
N ALA A 193 7.57 15.94 -30.65
CA ALA A 193 8.71 16.86 -30.79
C ALA A 193 10.08 16.19 -30.56
N GLY A 194 10.11 14.91 -30.15
CA GLY A 194 11.33 14.13 -29.96
C GLY A 194 11.93 14.21 -28.56
N ALA A 195 11.13 14.53 -27.54
CA ALA A 195 11.57 14.42 -26.14
C ALA A 195 11.99 12.98 -25.81
N ASP A 196 12.99 12.83 -24.94
CA ASP A 196 13.37 11.51 -24.46
C ASP A 196 12.23 10.89 -23.65
N VAL A 197 11.79 9.70 -24.05
CA VAL A 197 10.67 8.97 -23.44
C VAL A 197 10.98 8.61 -21.99
N GLU A 198 12.26 8.36 -21.70
CA GLU A 198 12.74 8.07 -20.34
C GLU A 198 13.04 9.35 -19.54
N GLY A 199 12.82 10.53 -20.12
CA GLY A 199 12.93 11.81 -19.43
C GLY A 199 14.32 12.12 -18.90
N GLY A 200 15.39 11.70 -19.58
CA GLY A 200 16.78 12.00 -19.21
C GLY A 200 17.32 11.19 -18.02
N ALA A 201 16.62 10.14 -17.59
CA ALA A 201 16.94 9.33 -16.41
C ALA A 201 18.25 8.50 -16.50
N LEU A 202 18.96 8.55 -17.62
CA LEU A 202 20.28 7.93 -17.78
C LEU A 202 21.41 8.69 -17.07
N LEU A 203 21.13 9.86 -16.47
CA LEU A 203 22.16 10.72 -15.90
C LEU A 203 22.53 10.41 -14.45
N ASP A 204 21.67 9.77 -13.64
CA ASP A 204 22.05 9.23 -12.33
C ASP A 204 21.08 8.13 -11.87
N SER A 205 21.65 7.02 -11.38
CA SER A 205 21.08 5.71 -11.03
C SER A 205 19.96 5.68 -9.95
N GLN A 206 19.21 6.76 -9.71
CA GLN A 206 18.42 6.92 -8.47
C GLN A 206 16.98 7.42 -8.64
N GLU A 207 16.44 7.50 -9.85
CA GLU A 207 15.35 8.46 -10.06
C GLU A 207 13.97 7.86 -10.35
N LYS A 208 12.97 8.54 -9.77
CA LYS A 208 11.54 8.25 -9.82
C LYS A 208 11.02 8.41 -11.24
N HIS A 209 10.72 7.31 -11.91
CA HIS A 209 10.04 7.31 -13.19
C HIS A 209 8.53 7.44 -12.97
N PRO A 210 7.86 8.51 -13.43
CA PRO A 210 6.41 8.68 -13.30
C PRO A 210 5.62 7.86 -14.32
N ILE A 211 6.28 7.00 -15.11
CA ILE A 211 5.73 6.31 -16.30
C ILE A 211 4.42 5.57 -15.98
N PHE A 212 4.13 5.27 -14.70
CA PHE A 212 2.97 4.49 -14.30
C PHE A 212 2.17 5.15 -13.17
N SER A 213 1.71 6.39 -13.35
CA SER A 213 0.41 6.75 -12.76
C SER A 213 -0.65 5.91 -13.51
N GLY A 214 -1.61 5.30 -12.82
CA GLY A 214 -2.51 4.24 -13.32
C GLY A 214 -3.42 4.53 -14.54
N TYR A 215 -3.01 5.42 -15.45
CA TYR A 215 -3.67 5.84 -16.66
C TYR A 215 -3.20 5.02 -17.85
N TYR A 216 -4.10 4.16 -18.33
CA TYR A 216 -3.85 3.28 -19.48
C TYR A 216 -3.39 4.02 -20.74
N ASP A 217 -3.99 5.18 -21.04
CA ASP A 217 -3.69 5.94 -22.26
C ASP A 217 -2.29 6.54 -22.23
N MET A 218 -1.87 7.07 -21.08
CA MET A 218 -0.52 7.61 -20.87
C MET A 218 0.54 6.51 -21.03
N VAL A 219 0.32 5.35 -20.39
CA VAL A 219 1.23 4.21 -20.53
C VAL A 219 1.27 3.70 -21.97
N SER A 220 0.12 3.64 -22.64
CA SER A 220 0.05 3.19 -24.03
C SER A 220 0.81 4.11 -24.98
N LEU A 221 0.77 5.42 -24.72
CA LEU A 221 1.49 6.46 -25.46
C LEU A 221 3.00 6.34 -25.24
N LEU A 222 3.46 6.27 -23.99
CA LEU A 222 4.88 6.12 -23.66
C LEU A 222 5.48 4.84 -24.27
N LEU A 223 4.76 3.71 -24.16
CA LEU A 223 5.20 2.46 -24.76
C LEU A 223 5.19 2.49 -26.29
N ALA A 224 4.32 3.29 -26.93
CA ALA A 224 4.32 3.44 -28.39
C ALA A 224 5.56 4.20 -28.89
N HIS A 225 6.12 5.09 -28.06
CA HIS A 225 7.36 5.83 -28.36
C HIS A 225 8.64 5.10 -27.92
N GLY A 226 8.53 3.88 -27.37
CA GLY A 226 9.68 3.00 -27.08
C GLY A 226 10.14 2.98 -25.63
N ALA A 227 9.26 3.36 -24.67
CA ALA A 227 9.57 3.25 -23.25
C ALA A 227 9.94 1.80 -22.84
N ASP A 228 10.99 1.62 -22.04
CA ASP A 228 11.40 0.31 -21.56
C ASP A 228 10.63 -0.08 -20.27
N PRO A 229 9.79 -1.13 -20.31
CA PRO A 229 9.01 -1.55 -19.14
C PRO A 229 9.85 -2.22 -18.04
N LEU A 230 11.11 -2.56 -18.29
CA LEU A 230 11.98 -3.21 -17.29
C LEU A 230 12.73 -2.22 -16.39
N ILE A 231 12.61 -0.92 -16.66
CA ILE A 231 13.22 0.11 -15.83
C ILE A 231 12.61 0.07 -14.42
N LYS A 232 13.49 0.12 -13.41
CA LYS A 232 13.11 0.11 -12.00
C LYS A 232 12.56 1.47 -11.59
N VAL A 233 11.42 1.45 -10.92
CA VAL A 233 10.78 2.63 -10.32
C VAL A 233 11.19 2.71 -8.85
N HIS A 234 12.03 3.68 -8.50
CA HIS A 234 12.29 3.99 -7.10
C HIS A 234 11.12 4.77 -6.51
N HIS A 235 10.24 4.14 -5.71
CA HIS A 235 9.22 4.87 -4.98
C HIS A 235 9.79 5.35 -3.64
N GLY A 236 9.88 6.67 -3.47
CA GLY A 236 10.78 7.30 -2.49
C GLY A 236 10.63 6.85 -1.03
N ASN A 237 11.72 6.92 -0.28
CA ASN A 237 11.91 6.75 1.18
C ASN A 237 11.25 5.53 1.87
N SER A 238 10.44 4.72 1.18
CA SER A 238 9.89 3.48 1.71
C SER A 238 10.74 2.32 1.22
N PRO A 239 11.50 1.65 2.10
CA PRO A 239 12.42 0.57 1.72
C PRO A 239 11.70 -0.67 1.15
N LEU A 240 10.36 -0.71 1.19
CA LEU A 240 9.56 -1.82 0.67
C LEU A 240 9.38 -1.79 -0.86
N TYR A 241 9.58 -0.63 -1.50
CA TYR A 241 9.32 -0.39 -2.91
C TYR A 241 10.56 0.05 -3.69
N GLU A 242 11.74 -0.19 -3.12
CA GLU A 242 13.00 0.36 -3.59
C GLU A 242 13.46 -0.23 -4.93
N ASP A 243 12.88 -1.35 -5.39
CA ASP A 243 13.28 -2.06 -6.62
C ASP A 243 12.12 -2.43 -7.55
N MET A 244 10.98 -1.73 -7.45
CA MET A 244 9.77 -2.16 -8.16
C MET A 244 9.84 -1.79 -9.65
N ASN A 245 9.89 -2.77 -10.54
CA ASN A 245 9.76 -2.55 -11.98
C ASN A 245 8.30 -2.20 -12.37
N CYS A 246 8.09 -1.79 -13.62
CA CYS A 246 6.74 -1.46 -14.13
C CYS A 246 5.72 -2.60 -13.98
N PHE A 247 6.10 -3.82 -14.35
CA PHE A 247 5.22 -4.99 -14.25
C PHE A 247 4.77 -5.20 -12.80
N SER A 248 5.69 -5.07 -11.85
CA SER A 248 5.39 -5.17 -10.43
C SER A 248 4.54 -4.01 -9.91
N TYR A 249 4.73 -2.79 -10.40
CA TYR A 249 3.86 -1.66 -10.04
C TYR A 249 2.43 -1.90 -10.53
N ALA A 250 2.26 -2.25 -11.82
CA ALA A 250 0.95 -2.54 -12.38
C ALA A 250 0.26 -3.71 -11.65
N ALA A 251 1.03 -4.72 -11.23
CA ALA A 251 0.53 -5.87 -10.49
C ALA A 251 0.18 -5.54 -9.02
N ALA A 252 0.98 -4.72 -8.34
CA ALA A 252 0.76 -4.24 -6.98
C ALA A 252 -0.47 -3.34 -6.84
N HIS A 253 -0.94 -2.75 -7.94
CA HIS A 253 -2.13 -1.89 -7.98
C HIS A 253 -3.31 -2.52 -8.76
N GLY A 254 -3.17 -3.76 -9.23
CA GLY A 254 -4.24 -4.47 -9.94
C GLY A 254 -4.59 -3.89 -11.31
N HIS A 255 -3.70 -3.13 -11.94
CA HIS A 255 -3.91 -2.51 -13.24
C HIS A 255 -3.80 -3.52 -14.39
N ARG A 256 -4.74 -4.46 -14.45
CA ARG A 256 -4.77 -5.58 -15.41
C ARG A 256 -4.65 -5.16 -16.87
N ASN A 257 -5.31 -4.06 -17.26
CA ASN A 257 -5.24 -3.56 -18.64
C ASN A 257 -3.85 -3.00 -19.00
N ILE A 258 -3.23 -2.28 -18.06
CA ILE A 258 -1.86 -1.77 -18.20
C ILE A 258 -0.90 -2.97 -18.27
N PHE A 259 -1.07 -3.93 -17.38
CA PHE A 259 -0.28 -5.16 -17.34
C PHE A 259 -0.32 -5.92 -18.67
N ARG A 260 -1.50 -6.14 -19.25
CA ARG A 260 -1.63 -6.75 -20.60
C ARG A 260 -1.00 -5.92 -21.70
N ARG A 261 -1.10 -4.59 -21.63
CA ARG A 261 -0.46 -3.70 -22.62
C ARG A 261 1.06 -3.78 -22.57
N LEU A 262 1.64 -3.85 -21.37
CA LEU A 262 3.08 -4.06 -21.17
C LEU A 262 3.53 -5.40 -21.73
N LEU A 263 2.71 -6.45 -21.56
CA LEU A 263 3.01 -7.78 -22.09
C LEU A 263 3.03 -7.83 -23.62
N GLN A 264 2.18 -7.05 -24.28
CA GLN A 264 2.08 -6.98 -25.74
C GLN A 264 3.29 -6.31 -26.42
N GLN A 265 4.19 -5.66 -25.66
CA GLN A 265 5.35 -5.01 -26.25
C GLN A 265 6.36 -6.04 -26.80
N PRO A 266 6.83 -5.86 -28.05
CA PRO A 266 7.83 -6.73 -28.65
C PRO A 266 9.12 -6.69 -27.85
N GLN A 267 9.71 -7.85 -27.60
CA GLN A 267 10.99 -7.94 -26.90
C GLN A 267 12.07 -7.29 -27.76
N HIS A 268 12.58 -6.12 -27.36
CA HIS A 268 13.87 -5.67 -27.86
C HIS A 268 14.92 -6.62 -27.29
N ARG A 269 15.36 -7.59 -28.09
CA ARG A 269 16.62 -8.33 -27.88
C ARG A 269 17.79 -7.36 -28.03
N LYS A 270 17.88 -6.32 -27.19
CA LYS A 270 19.17 -5.67 -26.96
C LYS A 270 19.99 -6.77 -26.28
N GLU A 271 20.93 -7.30 -27.05
CA GLU A 271 21.80 -8.42 -26.76
C GLU A 271 22.08 -8.55 -25.26
N ASP A 272 21.89 -9.76 -24.74
CA ASP A 272 22.11 -10.19 -23.37
C ASP A 272 23.56 -9.93 -22.93
N ILE A 273 23.95 -8.67 -22.75
CA ILE A 273 25.15 -8.27 -22.05
C ILE A 273 24.73 -8.27 -20.58
N LEU A 274 24.72 -9.45 -19.98
CA LEU A 274 24.66 -9.60 -18.52
C LEU A 274 25.75 -8.70 -17.94
N SER A 275 25.38 -7.88 -16.96
CA SER A 275 26.35 -7.08 -16.23
C SER A 275 27.37 -7.99 -15.55
N LEU A 276 28.62 -7.54 -15.37
CA LEU A 276 29.63 -8.33 -14.67
C LEU A 276 29.17 -8.74 -13.26
N GLU A 277 28.31 -7.94 -12.63
CA GLU A 277 27.67 -8.22 -11.35
C GLU A 277 26.68 -9.39 -11.43
N GLU A 278 25.85 -9.45 -12.48
CA GLU A 278 24.95 -10.59 -12.73
C GLU A 278 25.72 -11.87 -13.03
N ILE A 279 26.80 -11.79 -13.82
CA ILE A 279 27.68 -12.94 -14.11
C ILE A 279 28.35 -13.47 -12.83
N LEU A 280 28.75 -12.57 -11.92
CA LEU A 280 29.38 -12.93 -10.66
C LEU A 280 28.37 -13.45 -9.61
N ALA A 281 27.11 -13.02 -9.67
CA ALA A 281 26.03 -13.56 -8.86
C ALA A 281 25.56 -14.95 -9.34
N GLU A 282 25.61 -15.23 -10.65
CA GLU A 282 25.22 -16.52 -11.25
C GLU A 282 26.15 -17.69 -10.86
N GLY A 283 27.44 -17.43 -10.59
CA GLY A 283 28.40 -18.47 -10.18
C GLY A 283 28.11 -19.16 -8.83
N VAL A 284 27.04 -18.76 -8.14
CA VAL A 284 26.60 -19.35 -6.86
C VAL A 284 25.27 -20.11 -7.00
N GLU A 285 24.49 -19.91 -8.06
CA GLU A 285 23.13 -20.49 -8.18
C GLU A 285 23.00 -21.56 -9.31
N ASP A 286 23.88 -21.60 -10.32
CA ASP A 286 23.64 -22.35 -11.57
C ASP A 286 24.28 -23.76 -11.68
N GLU A 287 24.87 -24.35 -10.63
CA GLU A 287 25.41 -25.72 -10.74
C GLU A 287 24.33 -26.82 -10.89
N GLU A 288 23.04 -26.52 -10.66
CA GLU A 288 21.98 -27.54 -10.61
C GLU A 288 20.97 -27.50 -11.79
N GLU A 289 20.89 -26.44 -12.59
CA GLU A 289 19.89 -26.32 -13.68
C GLU A 289 20.32 -26.92 -15.03
N GLU A 290 21.61 -27.17 -15.27
CA GLU A 290 22.12 -27.68 -16.55
C GLU A 290 21.87 -29.19 -16.77
N GLU A 291 21.57 -29.99 -15.73
CA GLU A 291 21.34 -31.45 -15.88
C GLU A 291 19.97 -31.82 -16.47
N LEU A 292 18.99 -30.91 -16.49
CA LEU A 292 17.59 -31.22 -16.89
C LEU A 292 17.27 -31.04 -18.38
N LYS A 293 18.25 -30.69 -19.23
CA LYS A 293 18.06 -30.65 -20.70
C LYS A 293 18.06 -32.03 -21.38
N PHE A 294 18.23 -33.14 -20.64
CA PHE A 294 18.34 -34.49 -21.20
C PHE A 294 17.20 -35.46 -20.81
N SER A 295 15.93 -35.03 -20.88
CA SER A 295 14.81 -35.98 -20.99
C SER A 295 13.53 -35.34 -21.51
N THR A 296 13.48 -35.10 -22.81
CA THR A 296 12.19 -35.07 -23.53
C THR A 296 12.38 -35.75 -24.89
N GLN A 297 11.78 -36.94 -25.03
CA GLN A 297 11.65 -37.59 -26.33
C GLN A 297 10.75 -36.76 -27.25
N PRO A 298 10.97 -36.78 -28.57
CA PRO A 298 10.29 -35.91 -29.51
C PRO A 298 8.86 -36.39 -29.76
N LEU A 299 7.87 -35.59 -29.34
CA LEU A 299 6.47 -35.74 -29.77
C LEU A 299 6.20 -34.83 -30.98
N ALA A 300 5.34 -35.35 -31.87
CA ALA A 300 5.06 -34.87 -33.22
C ALA A 300 4.63 -33.39 -33.33
N PRO A 301 4.84 -32.75 -34.49
CA PRO A 301 4.54 -31.34 -34.71
C PRO A 301 3.06 -31.21 -35.04
N ASP A 302 2.23 -30.73 -34.11
CA ASP A 302 0.96 -30.02 -34.38
C ASP A 302 0.26 -29.68 -33.06
N SER A 303 0.75 -28.64 -32.37
CA SER A 303 -0.04 -27.85 -31.43
C SER A 303 0.61 -26.46 -31.24
N PRO A 304 -0.15 -25.35 -31.29
CA PRO A 304 0.42 -24.03 -31.12
C PRO A 304 0.48 -23.68 -29.63
N SER A 305 1.35 -24.34 -28.86
CA SER A 305 1.75 -23.85 -27.53
C SER A 305 3.13 -23.20 -27.62
N ILE A 306 3.20 -22.10 -28.38
CA ILE A 306 4.39 -21.25 -28.41
C ILE A 306 4.23 -20.29 -27.23
N VAL A 307 4.63 -20.72 -26.03
CA VAL A 307 4.99 -19.76 -24.98
C VAL A 307 6.35 -19.20 -25.43
N PRO A 308 6.45 -17.92 -25.85
CA PRO A 308 7.74 -17.37 -26.26
C PRO A 308 8.69 -17.49 -25.07
N SER A 309 9.89 -18.04 -25.26
CA SER A 309 10.88 -18.09 -24.19
C SER A 309 11.13 -16.67 -23.69
N LEU A 310 10.61 -16.35 -22.50
CA LEU A 310 10.78 -15.04 -21.87
C LEU A 310 12.25 -14.88 -21.50
N CYS A 311 12.88 -13.74 -21.82
CA CYS A 311 14.24 -13.44 -21.37
C CYS A 311 14.33 -13.57 -19.83
N LYS A 312 15.48 -14.02 -19.29
CA LYS A 312 15.70 -14.20 -17.84
C LYS A 312 15.27 -12.95 -17.04
N ASN A 313 15.61 -11.75 -17.50
CA ASN A 313 15.26 -10.48 -16.85
C ASN A 313 13.75 -10.22 -16.80
N ARG A 314 13.03 -10.58 -17.88
CA ARG A 314 11.58 -10.48 -17.92
C ARG A 314 10.91 -11.51 -17.01
N MET A 315 11.45 -12.73 -16.92
CA MET A 315 10.96 -13.73 -15.97
C MET A 315 11.14 -13.25 -14.52
N LYS A 316 12.31 -12.71 -14.16
CA LYS A 316 12.56 -12.11 -12.83
C LYS A 316 11.56 -10.98 -12.54
N ALA A 317 11.32 -10.10 -13.51
CA ALA A 317 10.35 -9.01 -13.37
C ALA A 317 8.91 -9.53 -13.15
N LEU A 318 8.50 -10.57 -13.87
CA LEU A 318 7.18 -11.18 -13.72
C LEU A 318 7.03 -11.96 -12.40
N GLN A 319 8.09 -12.61 -11.91
CA GLN A 319 8.09 -13.24 -10.58
C GLN A 319 7.91 -12.20 -9.47
N GLN A 320 8.60 -11.05 -9.57
CA GLN A 320 8.42 -9.93 -8.66
C GLN A 320 6.98 -9.37 -8.75
N ALA A 321 6.42 -9.27 -9.97
CA ALA A 321 5.03 -8.86 -10.16
C ALA A 321 4.02 -9.85 -9.53
N ALA A 322 4.30 -11.15 -9.61
CA ALA A 322 3.47 -12.18 -8.98
C ALA A 322 3.50 -12.07 -7.45
N TYR A 323 4.68 -11.78 -6.89
CA TYR A 323 4.82 -11.52 -5.46
C TYR A 323 3.97 -10.34 -4.99
N TYR A 324 4.11 -9.17 -5.62
CA TYR A 324 3.37 -7.99 -5.20
C TYR A 324 1.86 -8.08 -5.47
N SER A 325 1.44 -8.69 -6.57
CA SER A 325 -0.01 -8.89 -6.82
C SER A 325 -0.64 -9.83 -5.79
N ALA A 326 0.07 -10.87 -5.34
CA ALA A 326 -0.42 -11.76 -4.31
C ALA A 326 -0.54 -11.06 -2.94
N GLU A 327 0.51 -10.34 -2.52
CA GLU A 327 0.53 -9.54 -1.27
C GLU A 327 -0.63 -8.53 -1.20
N HIS A 328 -0.90 -7.84 -2.31
CA HIS A 328 -1.98 -6.84 -2.37
C HIS A 328 -3.35 -7.46 -2.67
N GLY A 329 -3.42 -8.77 -2.96
CA GLY A 329 -4.65 -9.52 -3.15
C GLY A 329 -5.31 -9.43 -4.53
N TYR A 330 -4.56 -9.07 -5.57
CA TYR A 330 -5.03 -9.02 -6.95
C TYR A 330 -4.98 -10.40 -7.63
N LEU A 331 -5.89 -11.28 -7.21
CA LEU A 331 -5.95 -12.69 -7.65
C LEU A 331 -6.04 -12.87 -9.18
N ASP A 332 -6.76 -12.00 -9.89
CA ASP A 332 -6.86 -12.12 -11.36
C ASP A 332 -5.51 -11.90 -12.05
N VAL A 333 -4.69 -10.99 -11.50
CA VAL A 333 -3.36 -10.69 -12.05
C VAL A 333 -2.38 -11.83 -11.71
N THR A 334 -2.45 -12.39 -10.51
CA THR A 334 -1.60 -13.54 -10.13
C THR A 334 -1.91 -14.77 -10.97
N MET A 335 -3.19 -15.05 -11.25
CA MET A 335 -3.57 -16.17 -12.12
C MET A 335 -3.15 -15.94 -13.58
N GLU A 336 -3.28 -14.72 -14.11
CA GLU A 336 -2.75 -14.40 -15.46
C GLU A 336 -1.22 -14.55 -15.53
N LEU A 337 -0.50 -14.16 -14.47
CA LEU A 337 0.94 -14.38 -14.35
C LEU A 337 1.29 -15.86 -14.37
N ARG A 338 0.48 -16.70 -13.70
CA ARG A 338 0.65 -18.14 -13.74
C ARG A 338 0.42 -18.73 -15.14
N ASP A 339 -0.64 -18.31 -15.83
CA ASP A 339 -0.95 -18.78 -17.19
C ASP A 339 0.18 -18.47 -18.19
N MET A 340 1.00 -17.46 -17.91
CA MET A 340 2.19 -17.10 -18.69
C MET A 340 3.44 -17.92 -18.36
N GLY A 341 3.35 -18.87 -17.44
CA GLY A 341 4.45 -19.77 -17.08
C GLY A 341 5.31 -19.29 -15.90
N VAL A 342 4.86 -18.30 -15.12
CA VAL A 342 5.55 -17.95 -13.87
C VAL A 342 5.38 -19.11 -12.87
N PRO A 343 6.47 -19.64 -12.29
CA PRO A 343 6.39 -20.74 -11.33
C PRO A 343 5.77 -20.28 -10.01
N TRP A 344 5.04 -21.16 -9.35
CA TRP A 344 4.53 -20.89 -8.01
C TRP A 344 5.68 -20.85 -7.00
N ARG A 345 5.82 -19.72 -6.31
CA ARG A 345 6.48 -19.72 -5.00
C ARG A 345 5.43 -20.02 -3.94
N LEU A 346 5.80 -20.78 -2.92
CA LEU A 346 4.85 -21.20 -1.87
C LEU A 346 4.07 -20.03 -1.26
N HIS A 347 4.76 -18.92 -0.97
CA HIS A 347 4.14 -17.71 -0.43
C HIS A 347 3.04 -17.16 -1.35
N ILE A 348 3.35 -17.00 -2.65
CA ILE A 348 2.43 -16.47 -3.67
C ILE A 348 1.22 -17.40 -3.80
N TRP A 349 1.44 -18.72 -3.78
CA TRP A 349 0.38 -19.71 -3.84
C TRP A 349 -0.53 -19.65 -2.60
N LEU A 350 0.04 -19.56 -1.39
CA LEU A 350 -0.71 -19.46 -0.14
C LEU A 350 -1.59 -18.21 -0.09
N GLU A 351 -1.02 -17.04 -0.41
CA GLU A 351 -1.76 -15.78 -0.45
C GLU A 351 -2.86 -15.81 -1.52
N SER A 352 -2.58 -16.42 -2.69
CA SER A 352 -3.58 -16.59 -3.74
C SER A 352 -4.72 -17.52 -3.31
N LEU A 353 -4.41 -18.62 -2.61
CA LEU A 353 -5.42 -19.55 -2.07
C LEU A 353 -6.29 -18.87 -1.01
N LEU A 354 -5.68 -18.13 -0.09
CA LEU A 354 -6.37 -17.35 0.93
C LEU A 354 -7.35 -16.34 0.30
N ARG A 355 -6.90 -15.59 -0.72
CA ARG A 355 -7.77 -14.64 -1.42
C ARG A 355 -8.84 -15.32 -2.25
N ALA A 356 -8.55 -16.44 -2.91
CA ALA A 356 -9.56 -17.21 -3.65
C ALA A 356 -10.68 -17.72 -2.73
N GLN A 357 -10.34 -18.14 -1.51
CA GLN A 357 -11.33 -18.55 -0.50
C GLN A 357 -12.18 -17.36 -0.02
N GLN A 358 -11.55 -16.22 0.30
CA GLN A 358 -12.28 -15.03 0.74
C GLN A 358 -13.24 -14.48 -0.32
N LEU A 359 -12.90 -14.62 -1.60
CA LEU A 359 -13.74 -14.25 -2.73
C LEU A 359 -14.73 -15.35 -3.15
N CYS A 360 -14.73 -16.50 -2.48
CA CYS A 360 -15.58 -17.66 -2.79
C CYS A 360 -15.47 -18.13 -4.26
N ARG A 361 -14.26 -18.11 -4.83
CA ARG A 361 -14.01 -18.53 -6.23
C ARG A 361 -13.58 -19.98 -6.31
N ASP A 362 -14.57 -20.88 -6.27
CA ASP A 362 -14.35 -22.33 -6.25
C ASP A 362 -13.51 -22.85 -7.41
N ASP A 363 -13.70 -22.32 -8.63
CA ASP A 363 -12.94 -22.75 -9.81
C ASP A 363 -11.44 -22.47 -9.66
N VAL A 364 -11.08 -21.29 -9.13
CA VAL A 364 -9.69 -20.88 -8.92
C VAL A 364 -9.08 -21.68 -7.77
N ILE A 365 -9.85 -21.93 -6.71
CA ILE A 365 -9.42 -22.80 -5.61
C ILE A 365 -9.06 -24.18 -6.14
N ILE A 366 -9.90 -24.78 -6.97
CA ILE A 366 -9.64 -26.11 -7.55
C ILE A 366 -8.36 -26.08 -8.39
N SER A 367 -8.15 -25.05 -9.23
CA SER A 367 -6.92 -24.87 -10.01
C SER A 367 -5.67 -24.78 -9.13
N LEU A 368 -5.71 -23.92 -8.11
CA LEU A 368 -4.60 -23.73 -7.18
C LEU A 368 -4.26 -25.03 -6.45
N LEU A 369 -5.27 -25.77 -5.97
CA LEU A 369 -5.05 -27.05 -5.30
C LEU A 369 -4.49 -28.12 -6.23
N THR A 370 -4.87 -28.13 -7.52
CA THR A 370 -4.26 -29.04 -8.50
C THR A 370 -2.78 -28.72 -8.77
N GLU A 371 -2.45 -27.45 -8.80
CA GLU A 371 -1.12 -26.96 -9.17
C GLU A 371 -0.12 -26.96 -8.01
N PHE A 372 -0.56 -27.26 -6.78
CA PHE A 372 0.33 -27.42 -5.63
C PHE A 372 1.46 -28.44 -5.89
N THR A 373 1.20 -29.44 -6.74
CA THR A 373 2.20 -30.42 -7.19
C THR A 373 3.42 -29.81 -7.88
N SER A 374 3.32 -28.57 -8.37
CA SER A 374 4.45 -27.87 -8.99
C SER A 374 5.39 -27.17 -8.00
N ILE A 375 5.03 -27.10 -6.72
CA ILE A 375 5.87 -26.54 -5.65
C ILE A 375 6.75 -27.66 -5.10
N ARG A 376 8.07 -27.48 -5.11
CA ARG A 376 9.01 -28.50 -4.61
C ARG A 376 8.96 -28.56 -3.09
N THR A 377 9.24 -29.75 -2.53
CA THR A 377 9.23 -29.96 -1.07
C THR A 377 10.31 -29.17 -0.34
N GLU A 378 11.37 -28.77 -1.04
CA GLU A 378 12.45 -27.91 -0.53
C GLU A 378 12.00 -26.46 -0.31
N ASP A 379 10.98 -26.01 -1.04
CA ASP A 379 10.42 -24.65 -0.93
C ASP A 379 9.41 -24.50 0.22
N TYR A 380 9.23 -25.56 1.02
CA TYR A 380 8.26 -25.56 2.10
C TYR A 380 8.71 -24.64 3.24
N SER A 381 7.95 -23.55 3.42
CA SER A 381 8.19 -22.54 4.44
C SER A 381 7.35 -22.83 5.70
N PRO A 382 7.76 -22.32 6.88
CA PRO A 382 6.96 -22.48 8.11
C PRO A 382 5.55 -21.87 8.00
N GLY A 383 5.33 -20.96 7.05
CA GLY A 383 4.00 -20.42 6.73
C GLY A 383 3.01 -21.49 6.27
N LEU A 384 3.47 -22.56 5.61
CA LEU A 384 2.60 -23.67 5.25
C LEU A 384 2.00 -24.33 6.49
N LEU A 385 2.76 -24.46 7.58
CA LEU A 385 2.28 -25.09 8.81
C LEU A 385 1.41 -24.16 9.64
N SER A 386 1.76 -22.88 9.74
CA SER A 386 1.07 -21.91 10.61
C SER A 386 -0.20 -21.34 10.00
N THR A 387 -0.21 -21.08 8.69
CA THR A 387 -1.36 -20.49 7.98
C THR A 387 -1.94 -21.43 6.93
N GLY A 388 -1.11 -22.08 6.12
CA GLY A 388 -1.58 -22.90 4.98
C GLY A 388 -2.44 -24.11 5.38
N ILE A 389 -1.91 -24.99 6.24
CA ILE A 389 -2.62 -26.19 6.69
C ILE A 389 -3.90 -25.86 7.45
N PRO A 390 -3.91 -24.93 8.44
CA PRO A 390 -5.13 -24.51 9.10
C PRO A 390 -6.20 -23.96 8.13
N LEU A 391 -5.78 -23.18 7.13
CA LEU A 391 -6.66 -22.67 6.08
C LEU A 391 -7.30 -23.84 5.31
N MET A 392 -6.50 -24.79 4.85
CA MET A 392 -6.97 -25.96 4.11
C MET A 392 -7.91 -26.86 4.92
N PHE A 393 -7.69 -27.01 6.23
CA PHE A 393 -8.63 -27.72 7.10
C PHE A 393 -9.95 -26.96 7.25
N SER A 394 -9.90 -25.63 7.42
CA SER A 394 -11.10 -24.80 7.41
C SER A 394 -11.86 -24.91 6.08
N MET A 395 -11.15 -25.00 4.95
CA MET A 395 -11.75 -25.26 3.65
C MET A 395 -12.40 -26.65 3.59
N LEU A 396 -11.76 -27.68 4.16
CA LEU A 396 -12.34 -29.03 4.23
C LEU A 396 -13.65 -29.06 5.04
N GLU A 397 -13.73 -28.30 6.13
CA GLU A 397 -14.94 -28.19 6.96
C GLU A 397 -16.08 -27.45 6.25
N THR A 398 -15.75 -26.43 5.46
CA THR A 398 -16.73 -25.53 4.84
C THR A 398 -17.18 -26.00 3.45
N THR A 399 -16.32 -26.67 2.70
CA THR A 399 -16.60 -27.08 1.32
C THR A 399 -17.48 -28.33 1.26
N LYS A 400 -18.56 -28.24 0.46
CA LYS A 400 -19.43 -29.40 0.15
C LYS A 400 -19.10 -30.04 -1.20
N VAL A 401 -18.13 -29.49 -1.92
CA VAL A 401 -17.76 -29.90 -3.28
C VAL A 401 -16.78 -31.07 -3.22
N GLN A 402 -17.16 -32.21 -3.81
CA GLN A 402 -16.37 -33.44 -3.79
C GLN A 402 -15.01 -33.32 -4.51
N LEU A 403 -14.93 -32.47 -5.54
CA LEU A 403 -13.67 -32.23 -6.24
C LEU A 403 -12.67 -31.48 -5.36
N SER A 404 -13.09 -30.43 -4.68
CA SER A 404 -12.23 -29.66 -3.77
C SER A 404 -11.70 -30.52 -2.62
N THR A 405 -12.55 -31.36 -2.03
CA THR A 405 -12.12 -32.28 -0.97
C THR A 405 -11.13 -33.33 -1.47
N SER A 406 -11.32 -33.87 -2.68
CA SER A 406 -10.36 -34.78 -3.31
C SER A 406 -9.00 -34.10 -3.57
N ARG A 407 -8.99 -32.84 -4.02
CA ARG A 407 -7.75 -32.08 -4.25
C ARG A 407 -7.05 -31.73 -2.95
N LEU A 408 -7.79 -31.27 -1.92
CA LEU A 408 -7.26 -31.04 -0.58
C LEU A 408 -6.60 -32.31 -0.01
N ALA A 409 -7.26 -33.47 -0.13
CA ALA A 409 -6.69 -34.75 0.29
C ALA A 409 -5.39 -35.08 -0.45
N THR A 410 -5.31 -34.75 -1.74
CA THR A 410 -4.08 -34.93 -2.54
C THR A 410 -2.95 -34.06 -1.99
N VAL A 411 -3.22 -32.79 -1.72
CA VAL A 411 -2.25 -31.86 -1.14
C VAL A 411 -1.79 -32.32 0.25
N PHE A 412 -2.71 -32.75 1.12
CA PHE A 412 -2.35 -33.28 2.43
C PHE A 412 -1.47 -34.54 2.33
N SER A 413 -1.76 -35.43 1.38
CA SER A 413 -0.92 -36.59 1.11
C SER A 413 0.49 -36.21 0.65
N LEU A 414 0.63 -35.15 -0.16
CA LEU A 414 1.93 -34.64 -0.59
C LEU A 414 2.70 -34.01 0.57
N CYS A 415 2.03 -33.24 1.43
CA CYS A 415 2.64 -32.63 2.61
C CYS A 415 3.09 -33.67 3.65
N TYR A 416 2.34 -34.77 3.79
CA TYR A 416 2.67 -35.84 4.75
C TYR A 416 3.76 -36.79 4.22
N GLY A 417 3.88 -36.92 2.89
CA GLY A 417 4.84 -37.78 2.23
C GLY A 417 4.49 -39.27 2.34
N SER A 418 5.49 -40.13 2.10
CA SER A 418 5.34 -41.60 2.08
C SER A 418 5.34 -42.24 3.49
N SER A 419 5.22 -41.44 4.54
CA SER A 419 5.20 -41.94 5.92
C SER A 419 3.86 -42.63 6.22
N PRO A 420 3.85 -43.73 6.99
CA PRO A 420 2.59 -44.37 7.40
C PRO A 420 1.83 -43.44 8.36
N VAL A 421 0.54 -43.20 8.08
CA VAL A 421 -0.33 -42.40 8.95
C VAL A 421 -0.41 -43.06 10.33
N PRO A 422 -0.06 -42.37 11.43
CA PRO A 422 -0.15 -42.92 12.77
C PRO A 422 -1.62 -43.28 13.06
N PRO A 423 -1.86 -44.39 13.77
CA PRO A 423 -3.22 -44.78 14.13
C PRO A 423 -3.86 -43.66 14.94
N VAL A 424 -5.00 -43.14 14.45
CA VAL A 424 -5.77 -42.13 15.18
C VAL A 424 -6.23 -42.77 16.49
N PRO A 425 -5.78 -42.31 17.66
CA PRO A 425 -6.29 -42.83 18.91
C PRO A 425 -7.81 -42.58 18.93
N PRO A 426 -8.62 -43.57 19.35
CA PRO A 426 -10.05 -43.38 19.42
C PRO A 426 -10.34 -42.14 20.28
N LEU A 427 -11.14 -41.22 19.75
CA LEU A 427 -11.72 -40.15 20.55
C LEU A 427 -12.58 -40.83 21.61
N ASP A 428 -12.03 -41.00 22.82
CA ASP A 428 -12.81 -41.33 23.99
C ASP A 428 -13.71 -40.13 24.25
N VAL A 429 -14.88 -40.14 23.60
CA VAL A 429 -16.03 -39.30 23.95
C VAL A 429 -16.55 -39.84 25.29
N THR A 430 -15.72 -39.73 26.33
CA THR A 430 -16.22 -39.62 27.68
C THR A 430 -16.86 -38.25 27.71
N LEU A 431 -18.19 -38.22 27.53
CA LEU A 431 -19.01 -37.09 27.92
C LEU A 431 -18.57 -36.72 29.34
N SER A 432 -17.69 -35.73 29.48
CA SER A 432 -17.40 -35.16 30.79
C SER A 432 -18.73 -34.59 31.24
N THR A 433 -19.40 -35.28 32.15
CA THR A 433 -20.61 -34.81 32.80
C THR A 433 -20.22 -33.58 33.62
N GLN A 434 -20.03 -32.44 32.96
CA GLN A 434 -19.92 -31.14 33.60
C GLN A 434 -21.27 -30.88 34.26
N LEU A 435 -21.30 -31.07 35.56
CA LEU A 435 -22.47 -30.87 36.40
C LEU A 435 -22.82 -29.39 36.45
N ASP A 436 -24.11 -29.11 36.26
CA ASP A 436 -24.68 -27.80 36.55
C ASP A 436 -24.63 -27.56 38.07
N ILE A 437 -24.14 -26.38 38.46
CA ILE A 437 -23.88 -25.98 39.86
C ILE A 437 -25.15 -26.06 40.71
N HIS A 438 -26.32 -26.02 40.05
CA HIS A 438 -27.62 -26.09 40.71
C HIS A 438 -27.96 -27.47 41.33
N PHE A 439 -27.24 -28.53 40.97
CA PHE A 439 -27.43 -29.88 41.55
C PHE A 439 -26.59 -30.15 42.80
N LEU A 440 -25.69 -29.24 43.17
CA LEU A 440 -24.88 -29.34 44.39
C LEU A 440 -25.68 -28.83 45.61
N ASN A 441 -25.77 -29.65 46.67
CA ASN A 441 -26.38 -29.31 47.96
C ASN A 441 -27.91 -29.04 47.94
N ASN A 442 -28.65 -29.71 47.05
CA ASN A 442 -30.11 -29.66 47.01
C ASN A 442 -30.74 -30.86 47.76
N LYS A 443 -31.49 -30.56 48.83
CA LYS A 443 -32.15 -31.55 49.69
C LYS A 443 -33.23 -32.38 48.99
N GLU A 444 -33.95 -31.79 48.03
CA GLU A 444 -35.09 -32.45 47.40
C GLU A 444 -34.68 -33.54 46.41
N MET A 445 -33.50 -33.39 45.82
CA MET A 445 -33.02 -34.29 44.77
C MET A 445 -31.94 -35.25 45.28
N SER A 446 -31.40 -35.05 46.48
CA SER A 446 -30.28 -35.85 47.03
C SER A 446 -30.69 -37.21 47.56
N ASP A 447 -29.90 -38.23 47.23
CA ASP A 447 -30.02 -39.61 47.72
C ASP A 447 -28.95 -39.95 48.79
N VAL A 448 -27.97 -39.08 49.02
CA VAL A 448 -26.93 -39.24 50.06
C VAL A 448 -26.78 -37.95 50.88
N THR A 449 -26.66 -38.12 52.20
CA THR A 449 -26.39 -37.01 53.13
C THR A 449 -25.06 -37.21 53.85
N PHE A 450 -24.18 -36.22 53.74
CA PHE A 450 -22.95 -36.15 54.54
C PHE A 450 -23.18 -35.33 55.79
N MET A 451 -22.82 -35.86 56.95
CA MET A 451 -22.83 -35.15 58.23
C MET A 451 -21.42 -34.64 58.51
N VAL A 452 -21.21 -33.34 58.31
CA VAL A 452 -19.93 -32.65 58.52
C VAL A 452 -20.10 -31.70 59.71
N ASP A 453 -19.37 -31.92 60.80
CA ASP A 453 -19.48 -31.12 62.04
C ASP A 453 -20.93 -30.95 62.57
N GLY A 454 -21.74 -32.01 62.45
CA GLY A 454 -23.14 -32.00 62.88
C GLY A 454 -24.11 -31.29 61.93
N ARG A 455 -23.65 -30.82 60.75
CA ARG A 455 -24.49 -30.20 59.71
C ARG A 455 -24.66 -31.13 58.50
N PRO A 456 -25.89 -31.26 57.94
CA PRO A 456 -26.13 -32.07 56.76
C PRO A 456 -25.67 -31.36 55.48
N PHE A 457 -25.08 -32.11 54.56
CA PHE A 457 -24.73 -31.71 53.20
C PHE A 457 -25.27 -32.74 52.20
N PHE A 458 -25.97 -32.27 51.18
CA PHE A 458 -26.76 -33.12 50.29
C PHE A 458 -26.04 -33.36 48.96
N ALA A 459 -25.95 -34.61 48.52
CA ALA A 459 -25.26 -34.98 47.28
C ALA A 459 -25.96 -36.13 46.53
N HIS A 460 -25.49 -36.43 45.31
CA HIS A 460 -25.99 -37.56 44.52
C HIS A 460 -25.00 -38.72 44.48
N ARG A 461 -25.47 -39.93 44.79
CA ARG A 461 -24.70 -41.17 44.88
C ARG A 461 -24.06 -41.52 43.55
N VAL A 462 -24.82 -41.41 42.46
CA VAL A 462 -24.34 -41.70 41.09
C VAL A 462 -23.16 -40.79 40.72
N LEU A 463 -23.25 -39.50 41.06
CA LEU A 463 -22.20 -38.53 40.75
C LEU A 463 -20.92 -38.78 41.55
N LEU A 464 -21.07 -39.15 42.82
CA LEU A 464 -19.93 -39.46 43.69
C LEU A 464 -19.25 -40.76 43.27
N MET A 465 -20.04 -41.76 42.87
CA MET A 465 -19.54 -43.03 42.36
C MET A 465 -18.82 -42.88 41.01
N SER A 466 -19.21 -41.91 40.17
CA SER A 466 -18.49 -41.59 38.93
C SER A 466 -17.27 -40.71 39.16
N ALA A 467 -17.27 -39.86 40.20
CA ALA A 467 -16.19 -38.92 40.46
C ALA A 467 -14.94 -39.57 41.10
N SER A 468 -15.10 -40.59 41.96
CA SER A 468 -13.96 -41.26 42.59
C SER A 468 -14.30 -42.66 43.09
N ASP A 469 -13.38 -43.61 42.88
CA ASP A 469 -13.47 -44.96 43.45
C ASP A 469 -13.49 -44.96 44.99
N ARG A 470 -12.91 -43.93 45.63
CA ARG A 470 -12.92 -43.79 47.10
C ARG A 470 -14.33 -43.49 47.63
N PHE A 471 -15.09 -42.64 46.93
CA PHE A 471 -16.50 -42.41 47.26
C PHE A 471 -17.34 -43.65 46.99
N ARG A 472 -17.03 -44.40 45.93
CA ARG A 472 -17.71 -45.67 45.63
C ARG A 472 -17.57 -46.69 46.76
N GLN A 473 -16.38 -46.83 47.33
CA GLN A 473 -16.14 -47.71 48.49
C GLN A 473 -16.86 -47.20 49.75
N LEU A 474 -16.74 -45.91 50.05
CA LEU A 474 -17.32 -45.28 51.23
C LEU A 474 -18.87 -45.36 51.25
N LEU A 475 -19.50 -45.31 50.08
CA LEU A 475 -20.95 -45.46 49.89
C LEU A 475 -21.40 -46.94 49.84
N ALA A 476 -20.48 -47.89 49.71
CA ALA A 476 -20.79 -49.32 49.82
C ALA A 476 -20.86 -49.76 51.30
N ASP A 477 -20.06 -49.13 52.16
CA ASP A 477 -19.96 -49.46 53.59
C ASP A 477 -21.01 -48.79 54.49
N SER A 478 -21.85 -47.89 53.93
CA SER A 478 -22.86 -47.12 54.66
C SER A 478 -24.28 -47.48 54.21
N PRO A 479 -25.01 -48.36 54.93
CA PRO A 479 -26.35 -48.81 54.52
C PRO A 479 -27.43 -47.73 54.69
N ASP A 480 -27.22 -46.75 55.57
CA ASP A 480 -28.23 -45.76 55.94
C ASP A 480 -28.18 -44.48 55.09
N ASN A 481 -27.38 -44.45 54.02
CA ASN A 481 -27.17 -43.28 53.13
C ASN A 481 -26.75 -41.98 53.86
N ILE A 482 -26.33 -42.09 55.13
CA ILE A 482 -25.79 -41.02 55.95
C ILE A 482 -24.32 -41.33 56.23
N VAL A 483 -23.43 -40.44 55.81
CA VAL A 483 -21.98 -40.58 56.01
C VAL A 483 -21.49 -39.51 56.97
N HIS A 484 -20.88 -39.92 58.08
CA HIS A 484 -20.24 -38.99 59.02
C HIS A 484 -18.80 -38.68 58.60
N ILE A 485 -18.50 -37.40 58.37
CA ILE A 485 -17.14 -36.92 58.08
C ILE A 485 -16.67 -36.08 59.28
N ASN A 486 -15.76 -36.66 60.08
CA ASN A 486 -15.26 -36.05 61.32
C ASN A 486 -13.94 -35.28 61.14
N HIS A 487 -13.38 -35.27 59.93
CA HIS A 487 -12.02 -34.75 59.65
C HIS A 487 -11.99 -33.55 58.70
N MET A 488 -13.16 -33.03 58.30
CA MET A 488 -13.27 -31.87 57.41
C MET A 488 -14.20 -30.85 58.03
N THR A 489 -13.86 -29.57 57.89
CA THR A 489 -14.71 -28.48 58.37
C THR A 489 -15.76 -28.10 57.33
N TYR A 490 -16.97 -27.77 57.78
CA TYR A 490 -18.08 -27.40 56.88
C TYR A 490 -17.74 -26.24 55.92
N GLY A 491 -16.84 -25.34 56.30
CA GLY A 491 -16.41 -24.19 55.49
C GLY A 491 -15.75 -24.57 54.15
N ILE A 492 -15.23 -25.79 54.00
CA ILE A 492 -14.65 -26.29 52.74
C ILE A 492 -15.72 -26.49 51.67
N PHE A 493 -16.97 -26.74 52.07
CA PHE A 493 -18.09 -27.05 51.19
C PHE A 493 -18.98 -25.83 50.87
N GLN A 494 -18.62 -24.64 51.37
CA GLN A 494 -19.29 -23.40 50.97
C GLN A 494 -18.90 -23.05 49.54
N VAL A 495 -19.85 -23.19 48.62
CA VAL A 495 -19.74 -22.61 47.28
C VAL A 495 -19.66 -21.09 47.46
N ARG A 496 -18.52 -20.48 47.11
CA ARG A 496 -18.43 -19.02 47.01
C ARG A 496 -19.35 -18.61 45.87
N ASN A 497 -20.41 -17.85 46.17
CA ASN A 497 -21.25 -17.24 45.15
C ASN A 497 -20.43 -16.36 44.20
#